data_AF-A0A0D3AGT4-F1
#
_entry.id   AF-A0A0D3AGT4-F1
#
_cell.length_a   1.000
_cell.length_b   1.000
_cell.length_c   1.000
_cell.angle_alpha   90.00
_cell.angle_beta   90.00
_cell.angle_gamma   90.00
#
_symmetry.space_group_name_H-M   'P 1'
#
loop_
_entity.id
_entity.type
_entity.pdbx_description
1 polymer ?
#
loop_
_entity_poly.entity_id
_entity_poly.type
_entity_poly.pdbx_seq_one_letter_code
_entity_poly.pdbx_strand_id
1 'polypeptide(L)'
;DSGATHHLTADLNNLALHQPYQGGEDVTIADESGLNITHSGFTTLNTAMRPLTLNEVLCVPDVKKNLISVYRLCNTNKVSVEFFPAHFQ
;
A
#
# COMPACT_ATOMS: atom_id res chain seq x y z
N ASP A 1 -7.47 9.14 -6.98
CA ASP A 1 -6.16 8.71 -6.45
C ASP A 1 -5.87 9.52 -5.18
N SER A 2 -5.38 8.87 -4.12
CA SER A 2 -5.03 9.52 -2.85
C SER A 2 -3.60 10.07 -2.83
N GLY A 3 -2.82 9.89 -3.90
CA GLY A 3 -1.43 10.37 -3.98
C GLY A 3 -0.44 9.48 -3.22
N ALA A 4 -0.79 8.22 -2.94
CA ALA A 4 0.08 7.32 -2.20
C ALA A 4 1.29 6.88 -3.05
N THR A 5 2.50 7.14 -2.56
CA THR A 5 3.75 6.71 -3.20
C THR A 5 4.14 5.28 -2.85
N HIS A 6 3.63 4.76 -1.74
CA HIS A 6 3.87 3.40 -1.23
C HIS A 6 2.56 2.71 -0.87
N HIS A 7 2.59 1.38 -0.78
CA HIS A 7 1.51 0.61 -0.16
C HIS A 7 1.70 0.67 1.37
N LEU A 8 0.65 1.00 2.11
CA LEU A 8 0.67 1.08 3.57
C LEU A 8 -0.36 0.13 4.18
N THR A 9 0.01 -0.51 5.28
CA THR A 9 -0.90 -1.26 6.14
C THR A 9 -0.67 -0.89 7.60
N ALA A 10 -1.74 -0.78 8.39
CA ALA A 10 -1.63 -0.68 9.85
C ALA A 10 -1.37 -2.04 10.51
N ASP A 11 -1.85 -3.11 9.88
CA ASP A 11 -1.81 -4.46 10.43
C ASP A 11 -0.71 -5.28 9.75
N LEU A 12 0.19 -5.83 10.58
CA LEU A 12 1.28 -6.70 10.15
C LEU A 12 0.76 -8.02 9.57
N ASN A 13 -0.40 -8.51 10.04
CA ASN A 13 -1.02 -9.75 9.57
C ASN A 13 -1.50 -9.68 8.12
N ASN A 14 -1.59 -8.47 7.55
CA ASN A 14 -1.88 -8.31 6.14
C ASN A 14 -0.70 -8.72 5.24
N LEU A 15 0.50 -8.93 5.79
CA LEU A 15 1.69 -9.32 5.04
C LEU A 15 1.92 -10.83 5.12
N ALA A 16 2.03 -11.48 3.97
CA ALA A 16 2.24 -12.93 3.89
C ALA A 16 3.67 -13.33 4.28
N LEU A 17 4.64 -12.52 3.85
CA LEU A 17 6.02 -12.56 4.29
C LEU A 17 6.44 -11.14 4.61
N HIS A 18 7.03 -10.95 5.78
CA HIS A 18 7.50 -9.66 6.23
C HIS A 18 8.81 -9.77 6.99
N GLN A 19 9.56 -8.68 6.99
CA GLN A 19 10.80 -8.52 7.75
C GLN A 19 10.81 -7.16 8.44
N PRO A 20 11.54 -7.00 9.56
CA PRO A 20 11.72 -5.70 10.18
C PRO A 20 12.24 -4.69 9.15
N TYR A 21 11.66 -3.50 9.15
CA TYR A 21 12.11 -2.44 8.27
C TYR A 21 13.49 -1.96 8.71
N GLN A 22 14.42 -1.85 7.76
CA GLN A 22 15.81 -1.45 8.01
C GLN A 22 16.14 -0.08 7.41
N GLY A 23 15.16 0.59 6.79
CA GLY A 23 15.34 1.95 6.31
C GLY A 23 15.29 2.94 7.48
N GLY A 24 15.99 4.06 7.34
CA GLY A 24 15.95 5.17 8.30
C GLY A 24 14.88 6.22 7.98
N GLU A 25 13.96 5.90 7.06
CA GLU A 25 12.92 6.80 6.59
C GLU A 25 11.62 6.57 7.36
N ASP A 26 10.86 7.63 7.56
CA ASP A 26 9.48 7.58 8.06
C ASP A 26 8.49 7.84 6.93
N VAL A 27 7.22 7.48 7.14
CA VAL A 27 6.16 7.91 6.24
C VAL A 27 5.70 9.31 6.62
N THR A 28 6.00 10.30 5.78
CA THR A 28 5.43 11.64 5.91
C THR A 28 3.98 11.65 5.45
N ILE A 29 3.08 12.10 6.32
CA ILE A 29 1.67 12.34 5.97
C ILE A 29 1.41 13.83 5.71
N ALA A 30 0.19 14.17 5.27
CA ALA A 30 -0.18 15.50 4.79
C ALA A 30 -0.07 16.62 5.85
N ASP A 31 -0.04 16.28 7.14
CA ASP A 31 0.19 17.22 8.24
C ASP A 31 1.68 17.32 8.64
N GLU A 32 2.58 16.81 7.78
CA GLU A 32 4.03 16.79 7.96
C GLU A 32 4.53 15.96 9.14
N SER A 33 3.65 15.26 9.87
CA SER A 33 4.10 14.29 10.87
C SER A 33 4.68 13.05 10.20
N GLY A 34 5.76 12.53 10.80
CA GLY A 34 6.36 11.25 10.43
C GLY A 34 5.67 10.11 11.17
N LEU A 35 5.29 9.07 10.44
CA LEU A 35 4.81 7.82 11.01
C LEU A 35 5.87 6.73 10.88
N ASN A 36 6.15 6.06 11.98
CA ASN A 36 7.19 5.04 12.07
C ASN A 36 6.84 3.79 11.25
N ILE A 37 7.81 3.33 10.45
CA ILE A 37 7.71 2.08 9.71
C ILE A 37 8.31 0.96 10.55
N THR A 38 7.52 -0.08 10.84
CA THR A 38 8.00 -1.21 11.65
C THR A 38 8.52 -2.36 10.79
N HIS A 39 7.83 -2.66 9.69
CA HIS A 39 8.13 -3.80 8.83
C HIS A 39 7.88 -3.45 7.37
N SER A 40 8.50 -4.21 6.49
CA SER A 40 8.12 -4.27 5.08
C SER A 40 7.94 -5.70 4.61
N GLY A 41 7.11 -5.87 3.59
CA GLY A 41 6.81 -7.18 3.05
C GLY A 41 6.01 -7.11 1.76
N PHE A 42 5.33 -8.20 1.45
CA PHE A 42 4.41 -8.25 0.33
C PHE A 42 3.07 -8.87 0.76
N THR A 43 2.04 -8.59 -0.03
CA THR A 43 0.74 -9.24 0.11
C THR A 43 0.10 -9.48 -1.24
N THR A 44 -1.03 -10.18 -1.24
CA THR A 44 -1.79 -10.49 -2.45
C THR A 44 -3.25 -10.13 -2.23
N LEU A 45 -3.80 -9.36 -3.17
CA LEU A 45 -5.22 -9.09 -3.26
C LEU A 45 -5.87 -10.13 -4.16
N ASN A 46 -6.72 -10.97 -3.58
CA ASN A 46 -7.47 -11.95 -4.34
C ASN A 46 -8.56 -11.25 -5.16
N THR A 47 -8.59 -11.51 -6.47
CA THR A 47 -9.65 -11.04 -7.36
C THR A 47 -10.26 -12.23 -8.10
N ALA A 48 -11.42 -12.04 -8.74
CA ALA A 48 -12.12 -13.10 -9.46
C ALA A 48 -11.33 -13.67 -10.65
N MET A 49 -10.43 -12.89 -11.27
CA MET A 49 -9.66 -13.32 -12.43
C MET A 49 -8.29 -13.86 -12.06
N ARG A 50 -7.50 -13.06 -11.34
CA ARG A 50 -6.18 -13.44 -10.87
C ARG A 50 -5.79 -12.65 -9.63
N PRO A 51 -4.99 -13.22 -8.71
CA PRO A 51 -4.39 -12.46 -7.63
C PRO A 51 -3.58 -11.28 -8.15
N LEU A 52 -3.65 -10.14 -7.44
CA LEU A 52 -2.79 -8.97 -7.66
C LEU A 52 -1.78 -8.88 -6.52
N THR A 53 -0.51 -8.73 -6.85
CA THR A 53 0.58 -8.65 -5.87
C THR A 53 0.83 -7.19 -5.48
N LEU A 54 0.94 -6.94 -4.18
CA LEU A 54 1.48 -5.69 -3.64
C LEU A 54 2.87 -6.01 -3.07
N ASN A 55 3.92 -5.49 -3.71
CA ASN A 55 5.29 -5.60 -3.23
C ASN A 55 5.68 -4.35 -2.43
N GLU A 56 6.68 -4.47 -1.55
CA GLU A 56 7.21 -3.34 -0.78
C GLU A 56 6.12 -2.62 0.02
N VAL A 57 5.23 -3.39 0.65
CA VAL A 57 4.20 -2.87 1.54
C VAL A 57 4.82 -2.51 2.87
N LEU A 58 4.62 -1.27 3.31
CA LEU A 58 5.14 -0.75 4.57
C LEU A 58 4.09 -0.93 5.67
N CYS A 59 4.50 -1.53 6.79
CA CYS A 59 3.67 -1.65 7.98
C CYS A 59 3.89 -0.45 8.89
N VAL A 60 2.88 0.41 8.97
CA VAL A 60 2.87 1.66 9.73
C VAL A 60 1.70 1.59 10.71
N PRO A 61 1.90 1.12 11.95
CA PRO A 61 0.80 0.82 12.88
C PRO A 61 -0.14 2.00 13.15
N ASP A 62 0.40 3.22 13.09
CA ASP A 62 -0.34 4.45 13.38
C ASP A 62 -1.07 5.03 12.15
N VAL A 63 -1.01 4.36 10.98
CA VAL A 63 -1.75 4.81 9.80
C VAL A 63 -3.24 4.53 9.97
N LYS A 64 -4.08 5.54 9.74
CA LYS A 64 -5.54 5.43 9.95
C LYS A 64 -6.25 4.55 8.92
N LYS A 65 -5.68 4.40 7.73
CA LYS A 65 -6.23 3.61 6.63
C LYS A 65 -5.10 2.97 5.84
N ASN A 66 -5.34 1.74 5.38
CA ASN A 66 -4.46 1.11 4.41
C ASN A 66 -4.49 1.90 3.10
N LEU A 67 -3.32 2.12 2.51
CA LEU A 67 -3.18 2.83 1.25
C LEU A 67 -2.58 1.90 0.22
N ILE A 68 -3.09 1.98 -1.01
CA ILE A 68 -2.53 1.29 -2.16
C ILE A 68 -1.99 2.35 -3.11
N SER A 69 -0.69 2.33 -3.36
CA SER A 69 -0.11 3.13 -4.44
C SER A 69 -0.58 2.57 -5.79
N VAL A 70 -1.36 3.35 -6.52
CA VAL A 70 -1.87 2.98 -7.85
C VAL A 70 -0.70 2.78 -8.82
N TYR A 71 0.29 3.66 -8.78
CA TYR A 71 1.49 3.56 -9.61
C TYR A 71 2.21 2.22 -9.42
N ARG A 72 2.49 1.84 -8.16
CA ARG A 72 3.17 0.56 -7.86
C ARG A 72 2.29 -0.64 -8.20
N LEU A 73 1.00 -0.59 -7.88
CA LEU A 73 0.03 -1.65 -8.23
C LEU A 73 0.05 -1.94 -9.73
N CYS A 74 -0.10 -0.90 -10.56
CA CYS A 74 -0.14 -1.00 -12.02
C CYS A 74 1.16 -1.57 -12.57
N ASN A 75 2.31 -1.06 -12.11
CA ASN A 75 3.63 -1.48 -12.57
C ASN A 75 3.95 -2.93 -12.20
N THR A 76 3.64 -3.35 -10.96
CA THR A 76 3.88 -4.73 -10.51
C THR A 76 3.00 -5.72 -11.25
N ASN A 77 1.72 -5.40 -11.49
CA ASN A 77 0.75 -6.36 -12.00
C ASN A 77 0.49 -6.26 -13.51
N LYS A 78 1.09 -5.27 -14.19
CA LYS A 78 0.83 -4.93 -15.60
C LYS A 78 -0.67 -4.72 -15.84
N VAL A 79 -1.27 -3.86 -15.04
CA VAL A 79 -2.70 -3.49 -15.10
C VAL A 79 -2.86 -1.98 -15.18
N SER A 80 -4.04 -1.53 -15.57
CA SER A 80 -4.49 -0.14 -15.46
C SER A 80 -5.52 0.00 -14.35
N VAL A 81 -5.65 1.22 -13.82
CA VAL A 81 -6.74 1.62 -12.93
C VAL A 81 -7.45 2.79 -13.60
N GLU A 82 -8.77 2.69 -13.71
CA GLU A 82 -9.62 3.71 -14.32
C GLU A 82 -10.53 4.31 -13.25
N PHE A 83 -10.64 5.65 -13.25
CA PHE A 83 -11.48 6.38 -12.31
C PHE A 83 -12.68 6.96 -13.05
N PHE A 84 -13.88 6.56 -12.65
CA PHE A 84 -15.13 7.06 -13.22
C PHE A 84 -15.90 7.84 -12.16
N PRO A 85 -15.84 9.19 -12.16
CA PRO A 85 -16.43 10.01 -11.09
C PRO A 85 -17.96 9.96 -11.02
N ALA A 86 -18.64 9.43 -12.06
CA ALA A 86 -20.10 9.43 -12.17
C ALA A 86 -20.71 8.09 -12.66
N HIS A 87 -20.02 6.96 -12.46
CA HIS A 87 -20.47 5.68 -13.05
C HIS A 87 -21.65 5.01 -12.33
N PHE A 88 -21.97 5.45 -11.11
CA PHE A 88 -23.16 5.04 -10.37
C PHE A 88 -24.03 6.28 -10.18
N GLN A 89 -24.73 6.67 -11.25
CA GLN A 89 -25.85 7.60 -11.19
C GLN A 89 -27.16 6.83 -11.27
#